data_AF-V7H690-F1
#
_entry.id   AF-V7H690-F1
#
_cell.length_a   1.000
_cell.length_b   1.000
_cell.length_c   1.000
_cell.angle_alpha   90.00
_cell.angle_beta   90.00
_cell.angle_gamma   90.00
#
_symmetry.space_group_name_H-M   'P 1'
#
loop_
_entity.id
_entity.type
_entity.pdbx_description
1 polymer ?
#
loop_
_entity_poly.entity_id
_entity_poly.type
_entity_poly.pdbx_seq_one_letter_code
_entity_poly.pdbx_strand_id
1 'polypeptide(L)'
;MDLDEFISETLGQILSGIAKAQGTDIGKNVNAAFPGVLGSNLSALPEFGVFARVDFDVAVTAETSVGGKGSIRVWGIGAEGGKDSKSQTVSRVVFAVPLRLPDGDQSKQIAADAAEAERKRKLLESIKARPVGGPEGWMAR
;
A
#
# COMPACT_ATOMS: atom_id res chain seq x y z
N MET A 1 -22.77 5.86 23.99
CA MET A 1 -22.60 5.56 22.56
C MET A 1 -23.93 5.53 21.86
N ASP A 2 -24.33 6.70 21.39
CA ASP A 2 -25.15 6.86 20.20
C ASP A 2 -24.31 6.60 18.92
N LEU A 3 -24.96 6.64 17.76
CA LEU A 3 -24.36 6.27 16.48
C LEU A 3 -23.26 7.23 16.03
N ASP A 4 -23.40 8.52 16.30
CA ASP A 4 -22.42 9.55 15.96
C ASP A 4 -21.16 9.45 16.81
N GLU A 5 -21.29 9.22 18.12
CA GLU A 5 -20.16 8.92 19.00
C GLU A 5 -19.41 7.67 18.51
N PHE A 6 -20.14 6.60 18.15
CA PHE A 6 -19.54 5.38 17.62
C PHE A 6 -18.72 5.60 16.34
N ILE A 7 -19.30 6.31 15.37
CA ILE A 7 -18.64 6.57 14.08
C ILE A 7 -17.38 7.40 14.31
N SER A 8 -17.50 8.45 15.12
CA SER A 8 -16.38 9.36 15.43
C SER A 8 -15.23 8.62 16.12
N GLU A 9 -15.52 7.84 17.16
CA GLU A 9 -14.50 7.07 17.88
C GLU A 9 -13.87 5.99 17.00
N THR A 10 -14.68 5.26 16.22
CA THR A 10 -14.20 4.20 15.32
C THR A 10 -13.25 4.75 14.26
N LEU A 11 -13.64 5.83 13.57
CA LEU A 11 -12.80 6.47 12.56
C LEU A 11 -11.53 7.04 13.20
N GLY A 12 -11.64 7.67 14.37
CA GLY A 12 -10.48 8.17 15.12
C GLY A 12 -9.49 7.07 15.49
N GLN A 13 -9.97 5.91 15.96
CA GLN A 13 -9.14 4.76 16.29
C GLN A 13 -8.45 4.16 15.06
N ILE A 14 -9.17 4.02 13.94
CA ILE A 14 -8.60 3.54 12.67
C ILE A 14 -7.47 4.48 12.20
N LEU A 15 -7.74 5.79 12.14
CA LEU A 15 -6.76 6.79 11.70
C LEU A 15 -5.55 6.85 12.65
N SER A 16 -5.79 6.77 13.96
CA SER A 16 -4.72 6.72 14.97
C SER A 16 -3.85 5.46 14.79
N GLY A 17 -4.46 4.30 14.53
CA GLY A 17 -3.75 3.05 14.27
C GLY A 17 -2.88 3.14 13.01
N ILE A 18 -3.40 3.71 11.93
CA ILE A 18 -2.65 3.94 10.69
C ILE A 18 -1.46 4.88 10.96
N ALA A 19 -1.69 6.01 11.65
CA ALA A 19 -0.63 6.96 11.98
C ALA A 19 0.48 6.34 12.85
N LYS A 20 0.13 5.48 13.81
CA LYS A 20 1.10 4.72 14.62
C LYS A 20 1.93 3.78 13.74
N ALA A 21 1.31 3.06 12.81
CA ALA A 21 2.01 2.17 11.88
C ALA A 21 2.97 2.94 10.96
N GLN A 22 2.59 4.17 10.55
CA GLN A 22 3.44 5.09 9.79
C GLN A 22 4.67 5.57 10.56
N GLY A 23 4.66 5.53 11.90
CA GLY A 23 5.79 5.92 12.75
C GLY A 23 6.91 4.87 12.87
N THR A 24 6.83 3.74 12.16
CA THR A 24 7.83 2.67 12.17
C THR A 24 8.89 2.85 11.07
N ASP A 25 9.98 2.08 11.11
CA ASP A 25 11.05 2.14 10.09
C ASP A 25 10.56 1.90 8.65
N ILE A 26 9.53 1.07 8.51
CA ILE A 26 8.88 0.78 7.22
C ILE A 26 7.59 1.60 7.01
N GLY A 27 7.27 2.52 7.92
CA GLY A 27 6.00 3.22 7.99
C GLY A 27 5.70 4.11 6.78
N LYS A 28 6.73 4.55 6.04
CA LYS A 28 6.58 5.24 4.75
C LYS A 28 5.80 4.44 3.68
N ASN A 29 5.69 3.14 3.88
CA ASN A 29 4.94 2.23 3.02
C ASN A 29 3.45 2.15 3.37
N VAL A 30 3.05 2.59 4.57
CA VAL A 30 1.66 2.54 5.05
C VAL A 30 0.90 3.74 4.51
N ASN A 31 -0.16 3.49 3.74
CA ASN A 31 -0.94 4.51 3.06
C ASN A 31 -0.06 5.48 2.26
N ALA A 32 0.93 4.93 1.55
CA ALA A 32 1.87 5.70 0.74
C ALA A 32 1.15 6.39 -0.43
N ALA A 33 1.70 7.52 -0.88
CA ALA A 33 1.16 8.27 -2.01
C ALA A 33 1.07 7.40 -3.26
N PHE A 34 -0.12 7.36 -3.86
CA PHE A 34 -0.45 6.54 -5.02
C PHE A 34 -1.22 7.39 -6.04
N PRO A 35 -0.71 7.61 -7.26
CA PRO A 35 -1.30 8.54 -8.23
C PRO A 35 -2.50 7.95 -9.02
N GLY A 36 -3.19 6.95 -8.48
CA GLY A 36 -4.28 6.27 -9.18
C GLY A 36 -5.41 5.81 -8.27
N VAL A 37 -6.30 4.99 -8.83
CA VAL A 37 -7.31 4.24 -8.06
C VAL A 37 -6.83 2.81 -7.91
N LEU A 38 -6.81 2.28 -6.70
CA LEU A 38 -6.57 0.85 -6.47
C LEU A 38 -7.77 0.05 -6.98
N GLY A 39 -7.71 -0.35 -8.25
CA GLY A 39 -8.75 -1.15 -8.90
C GLY A 39 -8.68 -2.64 -8.57
N SER A 40 -7.56 -3.11 -8.02
CA SER A 40 -7.30 -4.52 -7.67
C SER A 40 -6.54 -4.63 -6.36
N ASN A 41 -6.47 -5.85 -5.81
CA ASN A 41 -5.72 -6.14 -4.58
C ASN A 41 -4.21 -5.92 -4.73
N LEU A 42 -3.69 -5.87 -5.95
CA LEU A 42 -2.29 -5.65 -6.25
C LEU A 42 -2.15 -4.76 -7.49
N SER A 43 -1.51 -3.61 -7.34
CA SER A 43 -1.25 -2.64 -8.42
C SER A 43 0.23 -2.34 -8.50
N ALA A 44 0.84 -2.51 -9.67
CA ALA A 44 2.24 -2.19 -9.90
C ALA A 44 2.36 -0.95 -10.78
N LEU A 45 3.07 0.07 -10.30
CA LEU A 45 3.39 1.27 -11.07
C LEU A 45 4.91 1.40 -11.21
N PRO A 46 5.44 1.62 -12.43
CA PRO A 46 6.87 1.69 -12.67
C PRO A 46 7.62 2.67 -11.76
N GLU A 47 7.05 3.83 -11.45
CA GLU A 47 7.71 4.88 -10.66
C GLU A 47 7.43 4.81 -9.15
N PHE A 48 6.34 4.15 -8.75
CA PHE A 48 5.87 4.17 -7.35
C PHE A 48 6.06 2.81 -6.64
N GLY A 49 6.34 1.77 -7.41
CA GLY A 49 6.50 0.39 -6.93
C GLY A 49 5.19 -0.37 -6.93
N VAL A 50 5.14 -1.42 -6.12
CA VAL A 50 3.98 -2.31 -6.01
C VAL A 50 3.15 -1.92 -4.80
N PHE A 51 1.84 -1.88 -4.95
CA PHE A 51 0.89 -1.56 -3.90
C PHE A 51 -0.07 -2.73 -3.71
N ALA A 52 -0.34 -3.07 -2.46
CA ALA A 52 -1.35 -4.03 -2.07
C ALA A 52 -2.48 -3.33 -1.31
N ARG A 53 -3.71 -3.74 -1.57
CA ARG A 53 -4.86 -3.36 -0.74
C ARG A 53 -5.02 -4.41 0.36
N VAL A 54 -4.93 -3.99 1.62
CA VAL A 54 -5.21 -4.86 2.76
C VAL A 54 -6.59 -4.55 3.31
N ASP A 55 -7.51 -5.50 3.17
CA ASP A 55 -8.85 -5.40 3.74
C ASP A 55 -8.83 -5.88 5.19
N PHE A 56 -9.36 -5.05 6.09
CA PHE A 56 -9.58 -5.34 7.49
C PHE A 56 -11.07 -5.56 7.71
N ASP A 57 -11.37 -6.63 8.43
CA ASP A 57 -12.73 -7.01 8.80
C ASP A 57 -12.75 -7.24 10.31
N VAL A 58 -13.30 -6.27 11.03
CA VAL A 58 -13.20 -6.18 12.49
C VAL A 58 -14.59 -6.32 13.09
N ALA A 59 -14.76 -7.34 13.93
CA ALA A 59 -15.92 -7.45 14.80
C ALA A 59 -15.69 -6.59 16.05
N VAL A 60 -16.60 -5.64 16.28
CA VAL A 60 -16.63 -4.76 17.45
C VAL A 60 -17.76 -5.24 18.35
N THR A 61 -17.40 -5.63 19.57
CA THR A 61 -18.37 -6.05 20.58
C THR A 61 -18.51 -4.95 21.63
N ALA A 62 -19.76 -4.52 21.85
CA ALA A 62 -20.08 -3.66 22.98
C ALA A 62 -20.49 -4.55 24.16
N GLU A 63 -19.68 -4.56 25.24
CA GLU A 63 -20.11 -5.13 26.51
C GLU A 63 -20.70 -4.03 27.41
N THR A 64 -21.99 -4.11 27.70
CA THR A 64 -22.59 -3.33 28.77
C THR A 64 -22.41 -4.07 30.09
N SER A 65 -21.45 -3.66 30.92
CA SER A 65 -21.40 -4.08 32.32
C SER A 65 -22.37 -3.23 33.13
N VAL A 66 -23.33 -3.88 33.81
CA VAL A 66 -24.22 -3.23 34.77
C VAL A 66 -23.37 -2.76 35.95
N GLY A 67 -22.98 -1.48 35.94
CA GLY A 67 -22.17 -0.84 36.98
C GLY A 67 -20.82 -0.34 36.49
N GLY A 68 -20.76 0.93 36.08
CA GLY A 68 -19.52 1.71 36.02
C GLY A 68 -18.72 1.63 34.72
N LYS A 69 -18.70 2.76 33.98
CA LYS A 69 -17.75 3.15 32.92
C LYS A 69 -17.35 2.03 31.94
N GLY A 70 -18.15 1.84 30.90
CA GLY A 70 -17.84 0.96 29.78
C GLY A 70 -16.55 1.39 29.08
N SER A 71 -15.51 0.58 29.19
CA SER A 71 -14.30 0.67 28.36
C SER A 71 -14.42 -0.37 27.26
N ILE A 72 -14.27 0.05 26.00
CA ILE A 72 -14.29 -0.87 24.85
C ILE A 72 -13.04 -1.75 24.95
N ARG A 73 -13.23 -3.06 25.17
CA ARG A 73 -12.15 -4.06 25.18
C ARG A 73 -12.22 -4.86 23.89
N VAL A 74 -11.21 -4.71 23.04
CA VAL A 74 -11.02 -5.57 21.86
C VAL A 74 -10.45 -6.89 22.36
N TRP A 75 -11.27 -7.94 22.42
CA TRP A 75 -10.82 -9.28 22.79
C TRP A 75 -10.04 -9.90 21.62
N GLY A 76 -8.73 -10.02 21.78
CA GLY A 76 -7.91 -10.87 20.93
C GLY A 76 -8.26 -12.35 21.17
N ILE A 77 -8.20 -13.15 20.10
CA ILE A 77 -8.46 -14.59 20.10
C ILE A 77 -7.57 -15.26 21.16
N GLY A 78 -8.15 -15.75 22.26
CA GLY A 78 -7.41 -16.51 23.28
C GLY A 78 -7.90 -16.45 24.74
N ALA A 79 -9.12 -16.01 25.05
CA ALA A 79 -9.61 -16.02 26.43
C ALA A 79 -10.68 -17.09 26.67
N GLU A 80 -10.26 -18.11 27.41
CA GLU A 80 -11.05 -19.22 27.94
C GLU A 80 -12.09 -18.73 28.97
N GLY A 81 -13.33 -19.19 28.82
CA GLY A 81 -14.23 -19.50 29.94
C GLY A 81 -14.83 -18.35 30.77
N GLY A 82 -16.09 -18.01 30.50
CA GLY A 82 -16.93 -17.27 31.45
C GLY A 82 -18.37 -17.15 30.95
N LYS A 83 -19.26 -18.01 31.47
CA LYS A 83 -20.71 -17.95 31.22
C LYS A 83 -21.30 -16.72 31.92
N ASP A 84 -21.42 -15.62 31.20
CA ASP A 84 -22.42 -14.59 31.48
C ASP A 84 -23.18 -14.33 30.19
N SER A 85 -24.49 -14.57 30.19
CA SER A 85 -25.37 -14.24 29.06
C SER A 85 -25.56 -12.73 28.98
N LYS A 86 -24.50 -12.00 28.63
CA LYS A 86 -24.56 -10.61 28.22
C LYS A 86 -25.10 -10.57 26.79
N SER A 87 -26.14 -9.77 26.56
CA SER A 87 -26.57 -9.40 25.21
C SER A 87 -25.39 -8.70 24.52
N GLN A 88 -24.63 -9.44 23.71
CA GLN A 88 -23.53 -8.90 22.92
C GLN A 88 -24.11 -8.38 21.60
N THR A 89 -24.11 -7.05 21.44
CA THR A 89 -24.32 -6.45 20.11
C THR A 89 -22.99 -6.45 19.39
N VAL A 90 -22.90 -7.23 18.30
CA VAL A 90 -21.72 -7.30 17.43
C VAL A 90 -21.93 -6.35 16.26
N SER A 91 -21.12 -5.30 16.17
CA SER A 91 -21.02 -4.44 14.99
C SER A 91 -19.82 -4.86 14.15
N ARG A 92 -19.92 -4.80 12.82
CA ARG A 92 -18.82 -5.18 11.91
C ARG A 92 -18.32 -3.95 11.17
N VAL A 93 -17.01 -3.71 11.22
CA VAL A 93 -16.35 -2.60 10.53
C VAL A 93 -15.42 -3.17 9.48
N VAL A 94 -15.67 -2.83 8.22
CA VAL A 94 -14.86 -3.27 7.08
C VAL A 94 -14.22 -2.04 6.45
N PHE A 95 -12.89 -2.03 6.35
CA PHE A 95 -12.13 -0.94 5.74
C PHE A 95 -10.87 -1.49 5.07
N ALA A 96 -10.22 -0.67 4.24
CA ALA A 96 -9.01 -1.08 3.55
C ALA A 96 -7.89 -0.07 3.77
N VAL A 97 -6.66 -0.56 3.91
CA VAL A 97 -5.45 0.26 3.97
C VAL A 97 -4.54 -0.11 2.80
N PRO A 98 -4.18 0.85 1.95
CA PRO A 98 -3.22 0.59 0.89
C PRO A 98 -1.79 0.56 1.44
N LEU A 99 -1.00 -0.43 1.03
CA LEU A 99 0.38 -0.61 1.45
C LEU A 99 1.30 -0.67 0.22
N ARG A 100 2.38 0.10 0.23
CA ARG A 100 3.46 -0.03 -0.75
C ARG A 100 4.39 -1.16 -0.33
N LEU A 101 4.61 -2.14 -1.19
CA LEU A 101 5.51 -3.23 -0.89
C LEU A 101 6.97 -2.75 -1.01
N PRO A 102 7.88 -3.25 -0.15
CA PRO A 102 9.31 -3.06 -0.36
C PRO A 102 9.75 -3.60 -1.73
N ASP A 103 10.72 -2.93 -2.34
CA ASP A 103 11.14 -3.23 -3.73
C ASP A 103 11.85 -4.59 -3.89
N GLY A 104 12.16 -5.28 -2.79
CA GLY A 104 12.83 -6.57 -2.84
C GLY A 104 14.23 -6.49 -3.45
N ASP A 105 14.69 -7.58 -4.08
CA ASP A 105 15.99 -7.64 -4.75
C ASP A 105 15.95 -6.91 -6.10
N GLN A 106 16.62 -5.77 -6.16
CA GLN A 106 16.71 -4.90 -7.35
C GLN A 106 17.94 -5.20 -8.22
N SER A 107 18.78 -6.17 -7.85
CA SER A 107 20.08 -6.39 -8.50
C SER A 107 19.95 -6.68 -9.99
N LYS A 108 18.93 -7.46 -10.39
CA LYS A 108 18.67 -7.80 -11.79
C LYS A 108 18.15 -6.61 -12.60
N GLN A 109 17.30 -5.79 -11.98
CA GLN A 109 16.73 -4.60 -12.62
C GLN A 109 17.83 -3.58 -12.92
N ILE A 110 18.67 -3.28 -11.92
CA ILE A 110 19.82 -2.38 -12.04
C ILE A 110 20.78 -2.86 -13.14
N ALA A 111 21.07 -4.16 -13.18
CA ALA A 111 21.94 -4.74 -14.22
C ALA A 111 21.34 -4.61 -15.62
N ALA A 112 20.03 -4.78 -15.77
CA ALA A 112 19.33 -4.63 -17.05
C ALA A 112 19.35 -3.16 -17.52
N ASP A 113 19.02 -2.22 -16.63
CA ASP A 113 18.98 -0.78 -16.94
C ASP A 113 20.37 -0.26 -17.35
N ALA A 114 21.43 -0.72 -16.66
CA ALA A 114 22.81 -0.40 -17.01
C ALA A 114 23.19 -0.93 -18.40
N ALA A 115 22.80 -2.17 -18.72
CA ALA A 115 23.07 -2.77 -20.03
C ALA A 115 22.32 -2.05 -21.16
N GLU A 116 21.08 -1.61 -20.91
CA GLU A 116 20.29 -0.83 -21.87
C GLU A 116 20.90 0.57 -22.10
N ALA A 117 21.30 1.26 -21.03
CA ALA A 117 21.96 2.57 -21.13
C ALA A 117 23.26 2.49 -21.96
N GLU A 118 24.05 1.43 -21.80
CA GLU A 118 25.27 1.21 -22.58
C GLU A 118 24.94 0.97 -24.06
N ARG A 119 23.94 0.13 -24.37
CA ARG A 119 23.48 -0.11 -25.75
C ARG A 119 23.02 1.18 -26.41
N LYS A 120 22.24 2.00 -25.70
CA LYS A 120 21.75 3.29 -26.21
C LYS A 120 22.91 4.25 -26.48
N ARG A 121 23.92 4.30 -25.60
CA ARG A 121 25.12 5.12 -25.81
C ARG A 121 25.89 4.69 -27.06
N LYS A 122 26.18 3.39 -27.19
CA LYS A 122 26.87 2.83 -28.38
C LYS A 122 26.10 3.10 -29.66
N LEU A 123 24.78 2.98 -29.64
CA LEU A 123 23.94 3.30 -30.79
C LEU A 123 24.07 4.78 -31.19
N LEU A 124 23.96 5.70 -30.23
CA LEU A 124 24.09 7.14 -30.48
C LEU A 124 25.49 7.51 -31.01
N GLU A 125 26.54 6.90 -30.48
CA GLU A 125 27.91 7.06 -30.98
C GLU A 125 28.04 6.55 -32.42
N SER A 126 27.47 5.38 -32.74
CA SER A 126 27.48 4.82 -34.09
C SER A 126 26.69 5.66 -35.10
N ILE A 127 25.61 6.32 -34.67
CA ILE A 127 24.82 7.22 -35.51
C ILE A 127 25.61 8.50 -35.78
N LYS A 128 26.25 9.08 -34.76
CA LYS A 128 27.10 10.27 -34.92
C LYS A 128 28.36 10.00 -35.76
N ALA A 129 28.91 8.79 -35.68
CA ALA A 129 30.09 8.38 -36.44
C ALA A 129 29.79 8.01 -37.90
N ARG A 130 28.51 7.89 -38.28
CA ARG A 130 28.13 7.59 -39.67
C ARG A 130 28.22 8.89 -40.49
N PRO A 131 29.14 9.01 -41.46
CA PRO A 131 29.18 10.18 -42.31
C PRO A 131 27.86 10.28 -43.06
N VAL A 132 27.26 11.47 -43.05
CA VAL A 132 26.07 11.77 -43.85
C VAL A 132 26.52 11.73 -45.31
N GLY A 133 26.45 10.56 -45.94
CA GLY A 133 26.61 10.41 -47.37
C GLY A 133 25.47 11.15 -48.04
N GLY A 134 25.71 12.42 -48.40
CA GLY A 134 24.82 13.20 -49.25
C GLY A 134 24.56 12.47 -50.57
N PRO A 135 23.44 12.74 -51.26
CA PRO A 135 22.97 11.97 -52.42
C PRO A 135 23.83 12.09 -53.71
N GLU A 136 25.12 12.44 -53.62
CA GLU A 136 25.98 12.75 -54.77
C GLU A 136 26.70 11.54 -55.39
N GLY A 137 26.18 10.32 -55.19
CA GLY A 137 26.79 9.08 -55.68
C GLY A 137 26.21 8.48 -56.97
N TRP A 138 25.14 9.04 -57.55
CA TRP A 138 24.35 8.40 -58.62
C TRP A 138 24.39 9.10 -60.00
N MET A 139 25.36 9.98 -60.28
CA MET A 139 25.47 10.67 -61.58
C MET A 139 26.82 10.50 -62.30
N ALA A 140 27.50 9.37 -62.14
CA ALA A 140 28.66 9.08 -62.97
C ALA A 140 28.77 7.59 -63.32
N ARG A 141 28.05 7.18 -64.37
CA ARG A 141 28.54 6.42 -65.55
C ARG A 141 27.39 5.82 -66.34
#